data_AF-A0A2V1BRJ1-F1
#
_entry.id   AF-A0A2V1BRJ1-F1
#
_cell.length_a   1.000
_cell.length_b   1.000
_cell.length_c   1.000
_cell.angle_alpha   90.00
_cell.angle_beta   90.00
_cell.angle_gamma   90.00
#
_symmetry.space_group_name_H-M   'P 1'
#
loop_
_entity.id
_entity.type
_entity.pdbx_description
1 polymer ?
#
loop_
_entity_poly.entity_id
_entity_poly.type
_entity_poly.pdbx_seq_one_letter_code
_entity_poly.pdbx_strand_id
1 'polypeptide(L)'
;MHWSKIAIFWPLASVIASCLDDYGCTSATNNYRSVAYYVNWAVYDRKFFPQDLPADKLTHVLYAFANISSDTGEVLLSDTWADTDMHFAGDSWAEPGTNLYGCFKQLYLLKKANRNLKVLLSVGGSSYSANFAAPTSTDSGRSKFASTAVSLVANLGLDGLDIDWEYLQDDVEAENLVLLLKEVREALDVYGNSLSKPYHFQLTVASPAGASHYRTLHLAEMDCYLDFWNLMAFDYAGSWSDLAADQANLFASVGNPAATPFDTQTAVDYYLSQGIALDKIVLGMPLYGRSFEANEGLGQPFNGVGDGTWEPGVYDVKDLPLSGATEFNDTTTGSSYSYDPVKKQLVSYDSLVVAKQKAAWIQQKGLGGGMWWESSADGVGNNSLIQSVVDILGGEDGSGLGTSPNQLSYPGCTYDNLKAGIPVSNPVPAAASSSSIGSLESCVTASSPSGALPTNDVSSTFSVSTPTDAPISTQNSAISSILTNPSDTQKPSVSSISSIESTTTTDSDQTSPSQFTNTVVVPGQDGVPGCAYVLASDLEGSALCSSDYCNCGGTAVPLLTSTVSSMMVPNCDYKIQPTAHSCPFSSAPSSIPPTVTVFAAAIVTCPGCEPFTTYATSTASA
;
A
#
# COMPACT_ATOMS: atom_id res chain seq x y z
N MET A 1 81.87 1.26 16.79
CA MET A 1 81.55 -0.18 16.80
C MET A 1 80.24 -0.40 17.55
N HIS A 2 79.34 -1.14 16.90
CA HIS A 2 78.20 -1.92 17.41
C HIS A 2 77.11 -1.33 18.36
N TRP A 3 75.93 -1.13 17.74
CA TRP A 3 74.58 -1.61 18.09
C TRP A 3 74.18 -1.81 19.56
N SER A 4 73.08 -1.15 19.96
CA SER A 4 72.09 -1.73 20.88
C SER A 4 70.69 -1.15 20.65
N LYS A 5 69.71 -2.06 20.81
CA LYS A 5 68.29 -1.98 20.47
C LYS A 5 67.54 -0.97 21.34
N ILE A 6 66.55 -0.29 20.76
CA ILE A 6 65.50 0.42 21.48
C ILE A 6 64.17 -0.24 21.14
N ALA A 7 63.54 -0.84 22.15
CA ALA A 7 62.13 -1.18 22.18
C ALA A 7 61.39 0.01 22.80
N ILE A 8 60.34 0.51 22.14
CA ILE A 8 59.42 1.50 22.72
C ILE A 8 58.00 0.97 22.57
N PHE A 9 57.36 0.85 23.73
CA PHE A 9 55.94 0.57 23.96
C PHE A 9 55.05 1.63 23.30
N TRP A 10 53.97 1.20 22.65
CA TRP A 10 52.83 2.04 22.30
C TRP A 10 51.75 1.92 23.39
N PRO A 11 51.16 3.03 23.88
CA PRO A 11 49.89 2.96 24.60
C PRO A 11 48.71 3.21 23.63
N LEU A 12 47.68 2.37 23.77
CA LEU A 12 46.33 2.60 23.29
C LEU A 12 45.71 3.80 24.03
N ALA A 13 45.15 4.77 23.31
CA ALA A 13 43.93 5.48 23.71
C ALA A 13 43.39 6.38 22.57
N SER A 14 42.06 6.32 22.44
CA SER A 14 41.14 7.31 21.85
C SER A 14 41.20 7.58 20.34
N VAL A 15 40.51 6.71 19.61
CA VAL A 15 39.63 7.07 18.49
C VAL A 15 38.46 7.90 19.06
N ILE A 16 38.29 9.13 18.59
CA ILE A 16 37.04 9.94 18.46
C ILE A 16 37.51 11.32 17.99
N ALA A 17 37.37 11.61 16.70
CA ALA A 17 37.24 12.95 16.11
C ALA A 17 37.35 12.85 14.58
N SER A 18 36.22 12.63 13.92
CA SER A 18 35.93 13.15 12.57
C SER A 18 34.55 12.66 12.16
N CYS A 19 33.54 13.51 12.35
CA CYS A 19 32.27 13.54 11.62
C CYS A 19 31.45 14.72 12.18
N LEU A 20 31.96 15.93 11.99
CA LEU A 20 31.19 17.17 12.14
C LEU A 20 31.69 18.07 11.02
N ASP A 21 31.15 17.85 9.82
CA ASP A 21 31.11 18.79 8.70
C ASP A 21 30.27 18.15 7.58
N ASP A 22 28.95 18.29 7.68
CA ASP A 22 28.04 18.65 6.56
C ASP A 22 26.58 18.55 7.05
N TYR A 23 26.11 19.60 7.73
CA TYR A 23 24.67 19.90 7.75
C TYR A 23 24.35 20.78 6.54
N GLY A 24 24.62 20.24 5.35
CA GLY A 24 23.92 20.66 4.15
C GLY A 24 22.51 20.12 4.24
N CYS A 25 21.51 20.99 4.18
CA CYS A 25 20.13 20.60 3.93
C CYS A 25 20.06 20.08 2.49
N THR A 26 20.47 18.82 2.29
CA THR A 26 20.05 18.04 1.13
C THR A 26 18.56 17.83 1.31
N SER A 27 17.76 18.33 0.37
CA SER A 27 16.40 17.85 0.19
C SER A 27 16.52 16.33 0.10
N ALA A 28 16.04 15.60 1.12
CA ALA A 28 15.91 14.17 1.01
C ALA A 28 15.00 13.95 -0.21
N THR A 29 15.57 13.47 -1.31
CA THR A 29 14.76 12.94 -2.40
C THR A 29 14.10 11.71 -1.81
N ASN A 30 12.85 11.85 -1.39
CA ASN A 30 12.09 10.73 -0.86
C ASN A 30 12.04 9.65 -1.95
N ASN A 31 12.45 8.43 -1.62
CA ASN A 31 12.54 7.30 -2.55
C ASN A 31 11.39 6.33 -2.28
N TYR A 32 10.15 6.76 -2.50
CA TYR A 32 8.99 5.95 -2.18
C TYR A 32 8.88 4.73 -3.09
N ARG A 33 8.44 3.63 -2.50
CA ARG A 33 8.06 2.39 -3.20
C ARG A 33 6.56 2.43 -3.46
N SER A 34 6.20 2.05 -4.67
CA SER A 34 4.83 1.75 -5.08
C SER A 34 4.78 0.27 -5.44
N VAL A 35 4.10 -0.54 -4.64
CA VAL A 35 4.17 -2.01 -4.65
C VAL A 35 2.77 -2.59 -4.85
N ALA A 36 2.56 -3.50 -5.80
CA ALA A 36 1.26 -4.16 -5.95
C ALA A 36 1.41 -5.69 -6.00
N TYR A 37 0.55 -6.41 -5.29
CA TYR A 37 0.39 -7.84 -5.51
C TYR A 37 -0.38 -8.09 -6.80
N TYR A 38 0.21 -8.92 -7.67
CA TYR A 38 -0.47 -9.52 -8.82
C TYR A 38 -0.67 -10.99 -8.53
N VAL A 39 -1.92 -11.42 -8.45
CA VAL A 39 -2.26 -12.81 -8.13
C VAL A 39 -2.40 -13.62 -9.41
N ASN A 40 -1.76 -14.78 -9.50
CA ASN A 40 -1.73 -15.56 -10.76
C ASN A 40 -3.13 -16.02 -11.19
N TRP A 41 -4.05 -16.22 -10.25
CA TRP A 41 -5.44 -16.56 -10.55
C TRP A 41 -6.27 -15.39 -11.12
N ALA A 42 -5.73 -14.16 -11.17
CA ALA A 42 -6.41 -13.00 -11.75
C ALA A 42 -6.71 -13.16 -13.25
N VAL A 43 -5.94 -14.00 -13.96
CA VAL A 43 -6.15 -14.28 -15.39
C VAL A 43 -7.46 -15.03 -15.68
N TYR A 44 -8.05 -15.66 -14.65
CA TYR A 44 -9.26 -16.47 -14.78
C TYR A 44 -10.51 -15.60 -14.71
N ASP A 45 -11.32 -15.71 -13.66
CA ASP A 45 -12.64 -15.08 -13.62
C ASP A 45 -12.56 -13.55 -13.50
N ARG A 46 -11.49 -13.03 -12.88
CA ARG A 46 -11.18 -11.61 -12.81
C ARG A 46 -10.83 -11.00 -14.16
N LYS A 47 -10.36 -11.81 -15.13
CA LYS A 47 -9.93 -11.38 -16.48
C LYS A 47 -8.94 -10.21 -16.44
N PHE A 48 -8.06 -10.21 -15.44
CA PHE A 48 -7.03 -9.20 -15.27
C PHE A 48 -5.68 -9.85 -15.55
N PHE A 49 -4.97 -9.30 -16.53
CA PHE A 49 -3.72 -9.84 -17.04
C PHE A 49 -2.56 -8.91 -16.69
N PRO A 50 -1.28 -9.34 -16.77
CA PRO A 50 -0.18 -8.47 -16.38
C PRO A 50 -0.12 -7.18 -17.20
N GLN A 51 -0.58 -7.20 -18.46
CA GLN A 51 -0.65 -6.02 -19.33
C GLN A 51 -1.61 -4.94 -18.82
N ASP A 52 -2.54 -5.29 -17.93
CA ASP A 52 -3.50 -4.35 -17.33
C ASP A 52 -2.92 -3.63 -16.10
N LEU A 53 -1.74 -4.05 -15.60
CA LEU A 53 -1.08 -3.38 -14.50
C LEU A 53 -0.72 -1.92 -14.87
N PRO A 54 -0.91 -0.95 -13.94
CA PRO A 54 -0.43 0.42 -14.11
C PRO A 54 1.10 0.49 -13.90
N ALA A 55 1.85 -0.20 -14.78
CA ALA A 55 3.28 -0.46 -14.63
C ALA A 55 4.15 0.81 -14.54
N ASP A 56 3.68 1.94 -15.08
CA ASP A 56 4.33 3.25 -14.99
C ASP A 56 4.13 3.92 -13.61
N LYS A 57 3.12 3.49 -12.85
CA LYS A 57 2.84 3.94 -11.47
C LYS A 57 3.45 3.02 -10.42
N LEU A 58 3.98 1.86 -10.82
CA LEU A 58 4.54 0.86 -9.93
C LEU A 58 6.08 0.85 -9.98
N THR A 59 6.67 0.57 -8.83
CA THR A 59 8.10 0.28 -8.69
C THR A 59 8.36 -1.20 -8.47
N HIS A 60 7.41 -1.92 -7.85
CA HIS A 60 7.51 -3.36 -7.59
C HIS A 60 6.17 -4.03 -7.87
N VAL A 61 6.22 -5.22 -8.45
CA VAL A 61 5.11 -6.16 -8.54
C VAL A 61 5.50 -7.42 -7.77
N LEU A 62 4.63 -7.86 -6.87
CA LEU A 62 4.79 -9.11 -6.11
C LEU A 62 3.88 -10.16 -6.75
N TYR A 63 4.48 -11.13 -7.43
CA TYR A 63 3.74 -12.18 -8.12
C TYR A 63 3.35 -13.28 -7.14
N ALA A 64 2.06 -13.38 -6.84
CA ALA A 64 1.49 -14.24 -5.81
C ALA A 64 0.75 -15.44 -6.42
N PHE A 65 0.92 -16.67 -5.94
CA PHE A 65 1.93 -17.14 -4.98
C PHE A 65 2.62 -18.39 -5.50
N ALA A 66 3.90 -18.52 -5.19
CA ALA A 66 4.54 -19.83 -5.14
C ALA A 66 4.20 -20.54 -3.82
N ASN A 67 4.12 -21.87 -3.89
CA ASN A 67 3.91 -22.76 -2.74
C ASN A 67 5.25 -23.35 -2.27
N ILE A 68 5.23 -24.03 -1.12
CA ILE A 68 6.35 -24.71 -0.50
C ILE A 68 5.96 -26.16 -0.29
N SER A 69 6.84 -27.08 -0.64
CA SER A 69 6.71 -28.48 -0.24
C SER A 69 6.93 -28.60 1.27
N SER A 70 5.90 -29.00 2.01
CA SER A 70 5.95 -29.20 3.47
C SER A 70 6.98 -30.26 3.89
N ASP A 71 7.37 -31.16 2.98
CA ASP A 71 8.28 -32.27 3.30
C ASP A 71 9.74 -31.90 3.06
N THR A 72 10.01 -31.04 2.07
CA THR A 72 11.38 -30.82 1.57
C THR A 72 11.85 -29.37 1.65
N GLY A 73 10.92 -28.41 1.78
CA GLY A 73 11.21 -26.98 1.67
C GLY A 73 11.34 -26.48 0.23
N GLU A 74 11.09 -27.32 -0.77
CA GLU A 74 11.15 -26.90 -2.17
C GLU A 74 10.07 -25.85 -2.50
N VAL A 75 10.49 -24.71 -3.06
CA VAL A 75 9.59 -23.68 -3.57
C VAL A 75 9.13 -24.05 -4.98
N LEU A 76 7.81 -23.99 -5.20
CA LEU A 76 7.14 -24.50 -6.39
C LEU A 76 6.15 -23.46 -6.93
N LEU A 77 6.04 -23.38 -8.25
CA LEU A 77 4.95 -22.65 -8.90
C LEU A 77 3.61 -23.33 -8.59
N SER A 78 2.57 -22.54 -8.29
CA SER A 78 1.25 -23.05 -7.93
C SER A 78 0.37 -23.35 -9.15
N ASP A 79 0.61 -22.68 -10.28
CA ASP A 79 -0.20 -22.82 -11.49
C ASP A 79 0.65 -22.60 -12.75
N THR A 80 1.28 -23.67 -13.26
CA THR A 80 2.15 -23.57 -14.44
C THR A 80 1.41 -23.05 -15.68
N TRP A 81 0.08 -23.23 -15.77
CA TRP A 81 -0.68 -22.69 -16.89
C TRP A 81 -0.66 -21.16 -16.87
N ALA A 82 -1.12 -20.55 -15.78
CA ALA A 82 -1.10 -19.09 -15.64
C ALA A 82 0.33 -18.54 -15.63
N ASP A 83 1.25 -19.23 -14.97
CA ASP A 83 2.61 -18.78 -14.69
C ASP A 83 3.49 -18.79 -15.94
N THR A 84 3.56 -19.92 -16.66
CA THR A 84 4.58 -20.16 -17.70
C THR A 84 4.05 -20.61 -19.05
N ASP A 85 2.83 -21.13 -19.15
CA ASP A 85 2.38 -21.86 -20.36
C ASP A 85 1.32 -21.09 -21.17
N MET A 86 0.51 -20.25 -20.52
CA MET A 86 -0.57 -19.50 -21.17
C MET A 86 -0.01 -18.61 -22.28
N HIS A 87 -0.53 -18.77 -23.50
CA HIS A 87 -0.13 -17.96 -24.64
C HIS A 87 -1.02 -16.72 -24.76
N PHE A 88 -0.39 -15.56 -24.80
CA PHE A 88 -1.03 -14.28 -25.07
C PHE A 88 -0.94 -13.90 -26.55
N ALA A 89 -1.64 -12.83 -26.92
CA ALA A 89 -1.54 -12.28 -28.27
C ALA A 89 -0.07 -11.93 -28.60
N GLY A 90 0.44 -12.48 -29.70
CA GLY A 90 1.84 -12.33 -30.13
C GLY A 90 2.75 -13.50 -29.77
N ASP A 91 2.29 -14.43 -28.93
CA ASP A 91 3.05 -15.63 -28.59
C ASP A 91 2.97 -16.69 -29.70
N SER A 92 4.12 -17.25 -30.06
CA SER A 92 4.24 -18.22 -31.14
C SER A 92 4.13 -19.65 -30.61
N TRP A 93 3.16 -20.41 -31.13
CA TRP A 93 3.04 -21.85 -30.87
C TRP A 93 4.14 -22.69 -31.53
N ALA A 94 4.98 -22.09 -32.37
CA ALA A 94 6.02 -22.77 -33.15
C ALA A 94 7.43 -22.25 -32.84
N GLU A 95 7.62 -21.53 -31.73
CA GLU A 95 8.96 -21.08 -31.32
C GLU A 95 9.82 -22.30 -30.92
N PRO A 96 11.01 -22.50 -31.53
CA PRO A 96 11.86 -23.64 -31.22
C PRO A 96 12.49 -23.50 -29.83
N GLY A 97 12.83 -24.62 -29.21
CA GLY A 97 13.48 -24.64 -27.89
C GLY A 97 12.49 -24.63 -26.73
N THR A 98 13.01 -24.40 -25.52
CA THR A 98 12.21 -24.29 -24.30
C THR A 98 11.93 -22.82 -24.03
N ASN A 99 10.68 -22.38 -24.11
CA ASN A 99 10.32 -20.97 -24.11
C ASN A 99 9.39 -20.61 -22.95
N LEU A 100 9.61 -19.44 -22.36
CA LEU A 100 8.77 -18.89 -21.31
C LEU A 100 7.57 -18.17 -21.94
N TYR A 101 6.36 -18.48 -21.49
CA TYR A 101 5.12 -17.77 -21.78
C TYR A 101 4.45 -17.34 -20.47
N GLY A 102 3.12 -17.39 -20.41
CA GLY A 102 2.34 -17.09 -19.22
C GLY A 102 2.55 -15.67 -18.72
N CYS A 103 2.18 -15.45 -17.46
CA CYS A 103 2.31 -14.16 -16.83
C CYS A 103 3.78 -13.73 -16.70
N PHE A 104 4.71 -14.65 -16.47
CA PHE A 104 6.12 -14.31 -16.31
C PHE A 104 6.74 -13.71 -17.59
N LYS A 105 6.35 -14.19 -18.78
CA LYS A 105 6.73 -13.52 -20.04
C LYS A 105 6.21 -12.08 -20.09
N GLN A 106 4.95 -11.87 -19.75
CA GLN A 106 4.33 -10.54 -19.81
C GLN A 106 4.96 -9.57 -18.80
N LEU A 107 5.22 -10.03 -17.57
CA LEU A 107 5.92 -9.26 -16.54
C LEU A 107 7.35 -8.90 -16.96
N TYR A 108 8.07 -9.81 -17.63
CA TYR A 108 9.38 -9.49 -18.20
C TYR A 108 9.29 -8.42 -19.30
N LEU A 109 8.24 -8.43 -20.13
CA LEU A 109 8.00 -7.36 -21.11
C LEU A 109 7.72 -6.01 -20.44
N LEU A 110 6.96 -5.99 -19.34
CA LEU A 110 6.76 -4.77 -18.55
C LEU A 110 8.07 -4.27 -17.95
N LYS A 111 8.93 -5.15 -17.43
CA LYS A 111 10.28 -4.79 -16.96
C LYS A 111 11.14 -4.16 -18.07
N LYS A 112 11.00 -4.62 -19.32
CA LYS A 112 11.69 -4.01 -20.46
C LYS A 112 11.16 -2.61 -20.76
N ALA A 113 9.84 -2.41 -20.67
CA ALA A 113 9.18 -1.14 -20.93
C ALA A 113 9.47 -0.11 -19.83
N ASN A 114 9.39 -0.51 -18.56
CA ASN A 114 9.73 0.30 -17.40
C ASN A 114 10.94 -0.28 -16.68
N ARG A 115 12.12 0.33 -16.92
CA ARG A 115 13.38 -0.09 -16.29
C ARG A 115 13.42 0.12 -14.78
N ASN A 116 12.48 0.85 -14.18
CA ASN A 116 12.37 1.02 -12.74
C ASN A 116 11.44 -0.03 -12.07
N LEU A 117 10.70 -0.82 -12.85
CA LEU A 117 9.78 -1.84 -12.34
C LEU A 117 10.53 -3.13 -11.99
N LYS A 118 10.46 -3.57 -10.73
CA LYS A 118 10.98 -4.85 -10.25
C LYS A 118 9.83 -5.84 -10.13
N VAL A 119 10.11 -7.11 -10.39
CA VAL A 119 9.13 -8.19 -10.19
C VAL A 119 9.71 -9.20 -9.24
N LEU A 120 9.09 -9.39 -8.08
CA LEU A 120 9.50 -10.37 -7.08
C LEU A 120 8.50 -11.54 -7.10
N LEU A 121 8.98 -12.75 -6.86
CA LEU A 121 8.09 -13.89 -6.59
C LEU A 121 7.72 -13.88 -5.11
N SER A 122 6.42 -13.81 -4.81
CA SER A 122 5.92 -13.97 -3.46
C SER A 122 5.66 -15.45 -3.16
N VAL A 123 6.23 -15.93 -2.07
CA VAL A 123 6.16 -17.33 -1.64
C VAL A 123 5.33 -17.39 -0.36
N GLY A 124 4.28 -18.21 -0.35
CA GLY A 124 3.40 -18.37 0.80
C GLY A 124 2.01 -17.78 0.58
N GLY A 125 1.64 -16.81 1.42
CA GLY A 125 0.29 -16.29 1.57
C GLY A 125 -0.57 -17.17 2.48
N SER A 126 -1.70 -16.64 2.93
CA SER A 126 -2.63 -17.32 3.85
C SER A 126 -2.88 -18.81 3.53
N SER A 127 -3.07 -19.17 2.25
CA SER A 127 -3.37 -20.56 1.83
C SER A 127 -2.19 -21.54 1.94
N TYR A 128 -0.95 -21.05 1.82
CA TYR A 128 0.25 -21.90 1.80
C TYR A 128 1.10 -21.76 3.06
N SER A 129 0.71 -20.87 3.98
CA SER A 129 1.50 -20.55 5.18
C SER A 129 1.72 -21.75 6.12
N ALA A 130 0.80 -22.71 6.14
CA ALA A 130 0.97 -23.95 6.90
C ALA A 130 2.17 -24.81 6.43
N ASN A 131 2.69 -24.58 5.23
CA ASN A 131 3.79 -25.35 4.65
C ASN A 131 5.18 -24.80 5.01
N PHE A 132 5.29 -23.68 5.74
CA PHE A 132 6.59 -23.14 6.15
C PHE A 132 7.20 -23.90 7.33
N ALA A 133 6.44 -24.10 8.41
CA ALA A 133 6.99 -24.49 9.71
C ALA A 133 7.86 -25.76 9.67
N ALA A 134 7.32 -26.82 9.06
CA ALA A 134 7.99 -28.11 9.00
C ALA A 134 9.35 -28.05 8.26
N PRO A 135 9.44 -27.58 7.00
CA PRO A 135 10.72 -27.54 6.30
C PRO A 135 11.70 -26.50 6.88
N THR A 136 11.23 -25.36 7.39
CA THR A 136 12.12 -24.32 7.93
C THR A 136 12.77 -24.71 9.26
N SER A 137 12.22 -25.71 9.95
CA SER A 137 12.78 -26.24 11.21
C SER A 137 14.12 -26.96 11.06
N THR A 138 14.60 -27.18 9.82
CA THR A 138 15.86 -27.87 9.55
C THR A 138 16.76 -27.09 8.59
N ASP A 139 18.08 -27.16 8.79
CA ASP A 139 19.07 -26.57 7.88
C ASP A 139 18.90 -27.08 6.44
N SER A 140 18.60 -28.38 6.26
CA SER A 140 18.39 -28.95 4.94
C SER A 140 17.16 -28.39 4.22
N GLY A 141 16.06 -28.18 4.97
CA GLY A 141 14.82 -27.64 4.38
C GLY A 141 14.95 -26.16 4.04
N ARG A 142 15.58 -25.36 4.91
CA ARG A 142 15.91 -23.95 4.59
C ARG A 142 16.85 -23.83 3.39
N SER A 143 17.87 -24.69 3.31
CA SER A 143 18.81 -24.67 2.17
C SER A 143 18.12 -25.08 0.86
N LYS A 144 17.21 -26.07 0.93
CA LYS A 144 16.39 -26.47 -0.21
C LYS A 144 15.42 -25.35 -0.62
N PHE A 145 14.81 -24.64 0.33
CA PHE A 145 14.00 -23.45 0.06
C PHE A 145 14.81 -22.39 -0.66
N ALA A 146 15.92 -21.95 -0.06
CA ALA A 146 16.74 -20.88 -0.62
C ALA A 146 17.22 -21.21 -2.04
N SER A 147 17.75 -22.42 -2.24
CA SER A 147 18.26 -22.83 -3.55
C SER A 147 17.17 -22.94 -4.62
N THR A 148 15.98 -23.43 -4.29
CA THR A 148 14.88 -23.58 -5.27
C THR A 148 14.18 -22.27 -5.56
N ALA A 149 13.98 -21.41 -4.55
CA ALA A 149 13.46 -20.06 -4.73
C ALA A 149 14.39 -19.20 -5.62
N VAL A 150 15.70 -19.20 -5.35
CA VAL A 150 16.68 -18.48 -6.19
C VAL A 150 16.78 -19.08 -7.60
N SER A 151 16.57 -20.40 -7.75
CA SER A 151 16.47 -21.02 -9.07
C SER A 151 15.26 -20.48 -9.86
N LEU A 152 14.11 -20.29 -9.22
CA LEU A 152 12.95 -19.65 -9.85
C LEU A 152 13.24 -18.19 -10.20
N VAL A 153 13.90 -17.42 -9.33
CA VAL A 153 14.34 -16.04 -9.63
C VAL A 153 15.17 -15.99 -10.90
N ALA A 154 16.17 -16.87 -10.99
CA ALA A 154 17.04 -16.96 -12.15
C ALA A 154 16.30 -17.39 -13.41
N ASN A 155 15.40 -18.38 -13.29
CA ASN A 155 14.73 -18.98 -14.44
C ASN A 155 13.55 -18.16 -14.98
N LEU A 156 12.87 -17.38 -14.14
CA LEU A 156 11.66 -16.64 -14.51
C LEU A 156 11.92 -15.15 -14.75
N GLY A 157 13.17 -14.70 -14.62
CA GLY A 157 13.56 -13.34 -14.93
C GLY A 157 13.13 -12.32 -13.87
N LEU A 158 13.26 -12.68 -12.60
CA LEU A 158 12.76 -11.91 -11.45
C LEU A 158 13.85 -11.08 -10.78
N ASP A 159 13.45 -10.05 -10.02
CA ASP A 159 14.32 -9.12 -9.31
C ASP A 159 14.48 -9.44 -7.81
N GLY A 160 13.82 -10.49 -7.32
CA GLY A 160 13.93 -10.89 -5.92
C GLY A 160 12.82 -11.83 -5.47
N LEU A 161 12.70 -11.94 -4.14
CA LEU A 161 11.74 -12.78 -3.44
C LEU A 161 11.01 -11.98 -2.38
N ASP A 162 9.74 -12.31 -2.19
CA ASP A 162 8.91 -11.86 -1.08
C ASP A 162 8.46 -13.11 -0.30
N ILE A 163 8.57 -13.09 1.03
CA ILE A 163 8.13 -14.20 1.89
C ILE A 163 6.91 -13.76 2.68
N ASP A 164 5.81 -14.48 2.51
CA ASP A 164 4.53 -14.19 3.16
C ASP A 164 4.10 -15.38 4.02
N TRP A 165 4.46 -15.35 5.31
CA TRP A 165 4.13 -16.40 6.29
C TRP A 165 3.11 -15.88 7.32
N GLU A 166 1.87 -16.33 7.18
CA GLU A 166 0.71 -15.92 7.97
C GLU A 166 0.14 -17.06 8.84
N TYR A 167 0.40 -17.11 10.14
CA TYR A 167 1.42 -16.38 10.87
C TYR A 167 2.20 -17.36 11.74
N LEU A 168 3.37 -16.91 12.18
CA LEU A 168 4.20 -17.65 13.12
C LEU A 168 3.45 -17.88 14.43
N GLN A 169 3.59 -19.08 14.96
CA GLN A 169 2.90 -19.55 16.17
C GLN A 169 3.70 -19.31 17.44
N ASP A 170 5.03 -19.38 17.36
CA ASP A 170 5.90 -19.31 18.52
C ASP A 170 7.31 -18.77 18.19
N ASP A 171 8.12 -18.65 19.23
CA ASP A 171 9.50 -18.16 19.19
C ASP A 171 10.42 -19.06 18.34
N VAL A 172 10.13 -20.37 18.27
CA VAL A 172 10.93 -21.31 17.46
C VAL A 172 10.69 -21.06 15.98
N GLU A 173 9.45 -20.82 15.57
CA GLU A 173 9.16 -20.40 14.19
C GLU A 173 9.79 -19.03 13.86
N ALA A 174 9.88 -18.12 14.83
CA ALA A 174 10.55 -16.82 14.66
C ALA A 174 12.05 -16.96 14.40
N GLU A 175 12.75 -17.76 15.21
CA GLU A 175 14.16 -18.10 14.98
C GLU A 175 14.37 -18.76 13.60
N ASN A 176 13.49 -19.69 13.24
CA ASN A 176 13.57 -20.38 11.94
C ASN A 176 13.35 -19.44 10.76
N LEU A 177 12.47 -18.44 10.87
CA LEU A 177 12.29 -17.42 9.85
C LEU A 177 13.54 -16.54 9.70
N VAL A 178 14.19 -16.14 10.80
CA VAL A 178 15.47 -15.40 10.75
C VAL A 178 16.53 -16.22 10.00
N LEU A 179 16.68 -17.49 10.33
CA LEU A 179 17.63 -18.39 9.68
C LEU A 179 17.29 -18.60 8.19
N LEU A 180 16.00 -18.69 7.86
CA LEU A 180 15.55 -18.81 6.47
C LEU A 180 15.91 -17.55 5.67
N LEU A 181 15.59 -16.37 6.20
CA LEU A 181 15.90 -15.09 5.57
C LEU A 181 17.40 -14.92 5.33
N LYS A 182 18.23 -15.33 6.29
CA LYS A 182 19.68 -15.37 6.13
C LYS A 182 20.09 -16.25 4.95
N GLU A 183 19.63 -17.51 4.90
CA GLU A 183 20.00 -18.44 3.83
C GLU A 183 19.53 -17.97 2.45
N VAL A 184 18.33 -17.39 2.37
CA VAL A 184 17.80 -16.80 1.12
C VAL A 184 18.63 -15.59 0.69
N ARG A 185 18.96 -14.68 1.62
CA ARG A 185 19.80 -13.50 1.35
C ARG A 185 21.17 -13.90 0.83
N GLU A 186 21.83 -14.85 1.49
CA GLU A 186 23.13 -15.37 1.06
C GLU A 186 23.06 -16.01 -0.34
N ALA A 187 22.02 -16.80 -0.63
CA ALA A 187 21.82 -17.42 -1.93
C ALA A 187 21.55 -16.39 -3.05
N LEU A 188 20.74 -15.35 -2.77
CA LEU A 188 20.50 -14.23 -3.69
C LEU A 188 21.79 -13.45 -3.97
N ASP A 189 22.61 -13.20 -2.95
CA ASP A 189 23.89 -12.49 -3.08
C ASP A 189 24.90 -13.29 -3.89
N VAL A 190 24.99 -14.60 -3.68
CA VAL A 190 25.84 -15.48 -4.50
C VAL A 190 25.41 -15.43 -5.96
N TYR A 191 24.10 -15.52 -6.23
CA TYR A 191 23.59 -15.43 -7.60
C TYR A 191 23.84 -14.05 -8.21
N GLY A 192 23.50 -12.98 -7.49
CA GLY A 192 23.72 -11.58 -7.87
C GLY A 192 25.16 -11.27 -8.25
N ASN A 193 26.11 -11.73 -7.43
CA ASN A 193 27.54 -11.52 -7.66
C ASN A 193 28.14 -12.40 -8.77
N SER A 194 27.45 -13.48 -9.17
CA SER A 194 27.88 -14.35 -10.27
C SER A 194 27.65 -13.75 -11.66
N LEU A 195 26.80 -12.72 -11.74
CA LEU A 195 26.44 -12.06 -12.99
C LEU A 195 27.59 -11.19 -13.52
N SER A 196 27.64 -11.01 -14.85
CA SER A 196 28.67 -10.15 -15.49
C SER A 196 28.66 -8.71 -14.98
N LYS A 197 27.50 -8.23 -14.55
CA LYS A 197 27.33 -7.01 -13.76
C LYS A 197 26.64 -7.43 -12.46
N PRO A 198 27.30 -7.30 -11.29
CA PRO A 198 26.69 -7.61 -10.02
C PRO A 198 25.35 -6.88 -9.87
N TYR A 199 24.36 -7.60 -9.36
CA TYR A 199 23.01 -7.09 -9.16
C TYR A 199 22.52 -7.47 -7.76
N HIS A 200 21.94 -6.51 -7.05
CA HIS A 200 21.31 -6.76 -5.76
C HIS A 200 19.86 -7.20 -5.98
N PHE A 201 19.62 -8.50 -5.88
CA PHE A 201 18.25 -9.03 -5.88
C PHE A 201 17.60 -8.74 -4.52
N GLN A 202 16.33 -8.34 -4.53
CA GLN A 202 15.66 -7.91 -3.31
C GLN A 202 15.08 -9.08 -2.51
N LEU A 203 15.04 -8.94 -1.19
CA LEU A 203 14.35 -9.84 -0.28
C LEU A 203 13.40 -9.03 0.61
N THR A 204 12.12 -9.38 0.58
CA THR A 204 11.06 -8.69 1.33
C THR A 204 10.19 -9.69 2.08
N VAL A 205 9.36 -9.17 2.97
CA VAL A 205 8.32 -9.94 3.66
C VAL A 205 7.00 -9.18 3.65
N ALA A 206 5.89 -9.92 3.59
CA ALA A 206 4.61 -9.44 4.07
C ALA A 206 4.59 -9.55 5.60
N SER A 207 4.23 -8.47 6.29
CA SER A 207 4.37 -8.39 7.74
C SER A 207 3.07 -8.00 8.45
N PRO A 208 2.74 -8.63 9.59
CA PRO A 208 1.46 -8.43 10.27
C PRO A 208 1.34 -7.05 10.92
N ALA A 209 0.11 -6.54 10.97
CA ALA A 209 -0.28 -5.38 11.77
C ALA A 209 -1.01 -5.73 13.08
N GLY A 210 -1.35 -7.01 13.31
CA GLY A 210 -1.95 -7.49 14.55
C GLY A 210 -0.92 -7.76 15.65
N ALA A 211 -1.14 -7.23 16.86
CA ALA A 211 -0.17 -7.27 17.95
C ALA A 211 0.22 -8.67 18.44
N SER A 212 -0.70 -9.64 18.36
CA SER A 212 -0.38 -11.04 18.67
C SER A 212 0.63 -11.64 17.70
N HIS A 213 0.70 -11.15 16.46
CA HIS A 213 1.55 -11.70 15.41
C HIS A 213 2.88 -10.95 15.31
N TYR A 214 2.87 -9.60 15.24
CA TYR A 214 4.12 -8.86 15.11
C TYR A 214 5.01 -8.94 16.36
N ARG A 215 4.45 -9.27 17.54
CA ARG A 215 5.24 -9.46 18.78
C ARG A 215 5.98 -10.79 18.84
N THR A 216 5.60 -11.74 18.00
CA THR A 216 6.31 -13.03 17.86
C THR A 216 7.56 -12.88 16.99
N LEU A 217 7.60 -11.89 16.09
CA LEU A 217 8.69 -11.69 15.15
C LEU A 217 9.97 -11.17 15.83
N HIS A 218 11.11 -11.71 15.42
CA HIS A 218 12.45 -11.19 15.78
C HIS A 218 12.85 -10.04 14.84
N LEU A 219 12.08 -8.95 14.88
CA LEU A 219 12.12 -7.88 13.87
C LEU A 219 13.53 -7.34 13.56
N ALA A 220 14.33 -7.02 14.57
CA ALA A 220 15.69 -6.49 14.38
C ALA A 220 16.64 -7.49 13.68
N GLU A 221 16.50 -8.79 13.98
CA GLU A 221 17.33 -9.84 13.38
C GLU A 221 16.90 -10.12 11.93
N MET A 222 15.60 -10.10 11.67
CA MET A 222 15.04 -10.20 10.31
C MET A 222 15.49 -9.02 9.44
N ASP A 223 15.47 -7.79 9.98
CA ASP A 223 15.77 -6.56 9.23
C ASP A 223 17.17 -6.55 8.59
N CYS A 224 18.11 -7.27 9.20
CA CYS A 224 19.48 -7.44 8.71
C CYS A 224 19.55 -8.05 7.30
N TYR A 225 18.51 -8.75 6.87
CA TYR A 225 18.45 -9.46 5.58
C TYR A 225 17.46 -8.85 4.59
N LEU A 226 16.58 -7.97 5.06
CA LEU A 226 15.45 -7.46 4.29
C LEU A 226 15.75 -6.11 3.65
N ASP A 227 15.24 -5.92 2.43
CA ASP A 227 15.26 -4.64 1.73
C ASP A 227 14.17 -3.69 2.23
N PHE A 228 12.96 -4.23 2.48
CA PHE A 228 11.82 -3.53 3.04
C PHE A 228 10.74 -4.51 3.51
N TRP A 229 9.77 -3.99 4.27
CA TRP A 229 8.66 -4.70 4.88
C TRP A 229 7.35 -4.24 4.24
N ASN A 230 6.52 -5.16 3.77
CA ASN A 230 5.18 -4.89 3.28
C ASN A 230 4.19 -5.06 4.44
N LEU A 231 3.91 -3.99 5.18
CA LEU A 231 3.01 -4.05 6.34
C LEU A 231 1.57 -4.24 5.88
N MET A 232 0.96 -5.37 6.20
CA MET A 232 -0.44 -5.69 5.88
C MET A 232 -1.39 -4.93 6.83
N ALA A 233 -1.51 -3.62 6.59
CA ALA A 233 -2.34 -2.71 7.39
C ALA A 233 -3.81 -2.70 6.93
N PHE A 234 -4.36 -3.90 6.79
CA PHE A 234 -5.75 -4.18 6.42
C PHE A 234 -6.23 -5.46 7.13
N ASP A 235 -7.46 -5.89 6.87
CA ASP A 235 -8.09 -7.05 7.52
C ASP A 235 -8.22 -6.96 9.04
N TYR A 236 -8.36 -5.74 9.58
CA TYR A 236 -8.59 -5.52 11.01
C TYR A 236 -9.96 -6.02 11.49
N ALA A 237 -10.93 -6.11 10.57
CA ALA A 237 -12.27 -6.57 10.86
C ALA A 237 -12.85 -7.34 9.67
N GLY A 238 -13.65 -8.37 9.94
CA GLY A 238 -14.27 -9.20 8.92
C GLY A 238 -15.29 -10.18 9.51
N SER A 239 -15.61 -11.25 8.80
CA SER A 239 -16.59 -12.25 9.25
C SER A 239 -16.23 -12.94 10.57
N TRP A 240 -14.96 -12.89 10.97
CA TRP A 240 -14.44 -13.43 12.23
C TRP A 240 -14.57 -12.47 13.42
N SER A 241 -14.98 -11.22 13.20
CA SER A 241 -15.14 -10.22 14.24
C SER A 241 -16.48 -10.37 14.98
N ASP A 242 -16.52 -9.97 16.26
CA ASP A 242 -17.77 -9.92 17.03
C ASP A 242 -18.67 -8.73 16.64
N LEU A 243 -18.04 -7.64 16.19
CA LEU A 243 -18.70 -6.38 15.81
C LEU A 243 -18.20 -5.93 14.43
N ALA A 244 -19.05 -5.21 13.69
CA ALA A 244 -18.63 -4.55 12.46
C ALA A 244 -17.64 -3.44 12.83
N ALA A 245 -16.51 -3.37 12.13
CA ALA A 245 -15.46 -2.42 12.41
C ALA A 245 -14.74 -2.04 11.12
N ASP A 246 -13.91 -1.00 11.19
CA ASP A 246 -13.08 -0.59 10.07
C ASP A 246 -11.98 -1.62 9.82
N GLN A 247 -11.71 -1.93 8.55
CA GLN A 247 -10.72 -2.95 8.21
C GLN A 247 -9.30 -2.41 8.06
N ALA A 248 -9.08 -1.10 7.96
CA ALA A 248 -7.78 -0.53 7.58
C ALA A 248 -7.54 0.90 8.11
N ASN A 249 -8.07 1.23 9.28
CA ASN A 249 -7.93 2.57 9.87
C ASN A 249 -6.49 2.90 10.29
N LEU A 250 -6.04 4.12 10.01
CA LEU A 250 -4.72 4.60 10.44
C LEU A 250 -4.62 4.74 11.96
N PHE A 251 -5.67 5.28 12.59
CA PHE A 251 -5.68 5.64 14.00
C PHE A 251 -6.88 5.02 14.73
N ALA A 252 -6.69 4.75 16.02
CA ALA A 252 -7.78 4.30 16.88
C ALA A 252 -8.82 5.41 17.11
N SER A 253 -10.10 5.05 17.13
CA SER A 253 -11.19 5.97 17.45
C SER A 253 -11.32 6.16 18.96
N VAL A 254 -11.23 7.41 19.43
CA VAL A 254 -11.49 7.76 20.84
C VAL A 254 -12.99 7.69 21.17
N GLY A 255 -13.84 8.07 20.23
CA GLY A 255 -15.30 8.14 20.42
C GLY A 255 -16.02 6.80 20.22
N ASN A 256 -15.44 5.90 19.41
CA ASN A 256 -15.99 4.57 19.16
C ASN A 256 -14.87 3.51 19.07
N PRO A 257 -14.22 3.15 20.20
CA PRO A 257 -13.10 2.20 20.18
C PRO A 257 -13.45 0.83 19.58
N ALA A 258 -14.71 0.41 19.69
CA ALA A 258 -15.20 -0.85 19.11
C ALA A 258 -15.18 -0.87 17.58
N ALA A 259 -15.19 0.32 16.93
CA ALA A 259 -15.06 0.44 15.48
C ALA A 259 -13.63 0.28 14.97
N THR A 260 -12.63 0.34 15.86
CA THR A 260 -11.20 0.28 15.51
C THR A 260 -10.48 -0.67 16.48
N PRO A 261 -10.74 -1.99 16.39
CA PRO A 261 -10.12 -2.99 17.27
C PRO A 261 -8.59 -3.07 17.09
N PHE A 262 -8.10 -2.62 15.93
CA PHE A 262 -6.69 -2.43 15.60
C PHE A 262 -6.50 -1.02 14.98
N ASP A 263 -5.25 -0.56 14.89
CA ASP A 263 -4.89 0.65 14.17
C ASP A 263 -3.45 0.58 13.63
N THR A 264 -3.21 1.16 12.46
CA THR A 264 -1.92 1.11 11.78
C THR A 264 -0.82 1.86 12.53
N GLN A 265 -1.14 2.98 13.17
CA GLN A 265 -0.19 3.80 13.92
C GLN A 265 0.48 3.00 15.02
N THR A 266 -0.29 2.21 15.79
CA THR A 266 0.23 1.32 16.83
C THR A 266 1.20 0.27 16.27
N ALA A 267 0.89 -0.33 15.12
CA ALA A 267 1.78 -1.28 14.46
C ALA A 267 3.09 -0.60 14.01
N VAL A 268 3.00 0.52 13.29
CA VAL A 268 4.19 1.26 12.82
C VAL A 268 5.08 1.69 13.98
N ASP A 269 4.51 2.21 15.07
CA ASP A 269 5.27 2.60 16.26
C ASP A 269 5.96 1.41 16.92
N TYR A 270 5.32 0.23 16.91
CA TYR A 270 5.96 -0.98 17.41
C TYR A 270 7.18 -1.37 16.57
N TYR A 271 7.06 -1.44 15.23
CA TYR A 271 8.19 -1.75 14.35
C TYR A 271 9.33 -0.76 14.53
N LEU A 272 9.03 0.55 14.61
CA LEU A 272 10.02 1.58 14.91
C LEU A 272 10.69 1.35 16.28
N SER A 273 9.93 1.00 17.31
CA SER A 273 10.46 0.70 18.65
C SER A 273 11.38 -0.53 18.67
N GLN A 274 11.22 -1.45 17.70
CA GLN A 274 12.09 -2.61 17.52
C GLN A 274 13.28 -2.33 16.59
N GLY A 275 13.50 -1.07 16.20
CA GLY A 275 14.67 -0.65 15.42
C GLY A 275 14.48 -0.67 13.90
N ILE A 276 13.27 -0.92 13.40
CA ILE A 276 13.00 -0.89 11.96
C ILE A 276 12.92 0.57 11.49
N ALA A 277 13.75 0.91 10.50
CA ALA A 277 13.72 2.24 9.91
C ALA A 277 12.41 2.48 9.16
N LEU A 278 11.80 3.67 9.36
CA LEU A 278 10.49 4.00 8.78
C LEU A 278 10.49 3.92 7.24
N ASP A 279 11.58 4.29 6.59
CA ASP A 279 11.74 4.24 5.13
C ASP A 279 11.87 2.81 4.56
N LYS A 280 11.98 1.80 5.43
CA LYS A 280 11.85 0.37 5.09
C LYS A 280 10.43 -0.17 5.29
N ILE A 281 9.53 0.54 5.95
CA ILE A 281 8.14 0.09 6.16
C ILE A 281 7.28 0.64 5.02
N VAL A 282 6.75 -0.25 4.18
CA VAL A 282 5.81 0.08 3.10
C VAL A 282 4.39 -0.19 3.59
N LEU A 283 3.53 0.82 3.53
CA LEU A 283 2.16 0.74 4.04
C LEU A 283 1.25 -0.03 3.08
N GLY A 284 0.80 -1.20 3.47
CA GLY A 284 -0.23 -1.96 2.76
C GLY A 284 -1.61 -1.32 2.88
N MET A 285 -2.33 -1.24 1.76
CA MET A 285 -3.69 -0.71 1.65
C MET A 285 -4.57 -1.70 0.86
N PRO A 286 -5.83 -1.92 1.27
CA PRO A 286 -6.71 -2.86 0.59
C PRO A 286 -7.32 -2.20 -0.66
N LEU A 287 -7.38 -2.95 -1.77
CA LEU A 287 -8.16 -2.62 -2.97
C LEU A 287 -9.52 -3.34 -2.96
N TYR A 288 -10.04 -3.60 -1.77
CA TYR A 288 -11.31 -4.28 -1.56
C TYR A 288 -11.99 -3.75 -0.30
N GLY A 289 -13.29 -3.97 -0.20
CA GLY A 289 -14.10 -3.69 0.96
C GLY A 289 -14.54 -4.95 1.69
N ARG A 290 -14.64 -4.88 3.03
CA ARG A 290 -15.23 -5.94 3.87
C ARG A 290 -16.61 -5.53 4.34
N SER A 291 -17.59 -6.40 4.16
CA SER A 291 -19.00 -6.09 4.41
C SER A 291 -19.60 -6.77 5.63
N PHE A 292 -20.64 -6.13 6.16
CA PHE A 292 -21.39 -6.56 7.34
C PHE A 292 -22.87 -6.27 7.10
N GLU A 293 -23.73 -7.29 7.23
CA GLU A 293 -25.18 -7.18 7.04
C GLU A 293 -25.94 -7.17 8.38
N ALA A 294 -27.21 -6.76 8.32
CA ALA A 294 -28.04 -6.57 9.50
C ALA A 294 -27.32 -5.72 10.57
N ASN A 295 -26.61 -4.70 10.10
CA ASN A 295 -25.72 -3.85 10.89
C ASN A 295 -26.28 -2.43 10.95
N GLU A 296 -26.11 -1.76 12.10
CA GLU A 296 -26.56 -0.37 12.33
C GLU A 296 -25.40 0.65 12.28
N GLY A 297 -24.20 0.22 11.92
CA GLY A 297 -23.00 1.05 11.81
C GLY A 297 -21.74 0.42 12.40
N LEU A 298 -20.62 1.14 12.33
CA LEU A 298 -19.35 0.74 12.91
C LEU A 298 -19.42 0.60 14.44
N GLY A 299 -18.73 -0.39 14.98
CA GLY A 299 -18.74 -0.76 16.40
C GLY A 299 -20.05 -1.41 16.87
N GLN A 300 -20.94 -1.79 15.95
CA GLN A 300 -22.22 -2.43 16.26
C GLN A 300 -22.23 -3.90 15.83
N PRO A 301 -23.11 -4.73 16.45
CA PRO A 301 -23.33 -6.11 15.99
C PRO A 301 -23.74 -6.18 14.52
N PHE A 302 -23.49 -7.32 13.92
CA PHE A 302 -23.92 -7.66 12.56
C PHE A 302 -24.38 -9.12 12.53
N ASN A 303 -25.06 -9.51 11.45
CA ASN A 303 -25.42 -10.91 11.23
C ASN A 303 -25.25 -11.24 9.74
N GLY A 304 -24.17 -11.96 9.44
CA GLY A 304 -23.76 -12.26 8.07
C GLY A 304 -22.95 -11.14 7.43
N VAL A 305 -22.21 -11.49 6.40
CA VAL A 305 -21.39 -10.55 5.61
C VAL A 305 -21.95 -10.32 4.21
N GLY A 306 -23.03 -11.03 3.85
CA GLY A 306 -23.64 -10.97 2.53
C GLY A 306 -22.81 -11.62 1.44
N ASP A 307 -23.15 -11.28 0.20
CA ASP A 307 -22.40 -11.66 -0.99
C ASP A 307 -21.06 -10.91 -1.07
N GLY A 308 -20.33 -11.11 -2.16
CA GLY A 308 -19.16 -10.31 -2.53
C GLY A 308 -18.87 -10.46 -4.02
N THR A 309 -17.83 -9.79 -4.52
CA THR A 309 -17.47 -9.82 -5.95
C THR A 309 -16.98 -11.21 -6.35
N TRP A 310 -16.11 -11.82 -5.53
CA TRP A 310 -15.50 -13.13 -5.79
C TRP A 310 -15.69 -14.11 -4.63
N GLU A 311 -15.79 -13.60 -3.41
CA GLU A 311 -16.00 -14.38 -2.20
C GLU A 311 -16.94 -13.64 -1.25
N PRO A 312 -17.73 -14.35 -0.42
CA PRO A 312 -18.69 -13.72 0.48
C PRO A 312 -18.04 -12.70 1.41
N GLY A 313 -18.65 -11.52 1.51
CA GLY A 313 -18.18 -10.47 2.41
C GLY A 313 -17.08 -9.57 1.87
N VAL A 314 -16.61 -9.80 0.62
CA VAL A 314 -15.49 -9.04 0.03
C VAL A 314 -15.89 -8.48 -1.33
N TYR A 315 -15.78 -7.16 -1.48
CA TYR A 315 -16.10 -6.44 -2.72
C TYR A 315 -14.86 -5.76 -3.29
N ASP A 316 -14.62 -5.89 -4.60
CA ASP A 316 -13.56 -5.14 -5.29
C ASP A 316 -13.83 -3.63 -5.16
N VAL A 317 -12.80 -2.81 -4.90
CA VAL A 317 -13.01 -1.37 -4.68
C VAL A 317 -13.53 -0.65 -5.93
N LYS A 318 -13.21 -1.14 -7.13
CA LYS A 318 -13.75 -0.61 -8.40
C LYS A 318 -15.28 -0.68 -8.53
N ASP A 319 -15.93 -1.54 -7.74
CA ASP A 319 -17.39 -1.72 -7.71
C ASP A 319 -18.05 -0.96 -6.55
N LEU A 320 -17.27 -0.23 -5.74
CA LEU A 320 -17.75 0.50 -4.56
C LEU A 320 -17.85 2.01 -4.82
N PRO A 321 -18.80 2.72 -4.17
CA PRO A 321 -19.84 2.19 -3.28
C PRO A 321 -20.93 1.40 -4.03
N LEU A 322 -21.51 0.41 -3.35
CA LEU A 322 -22.64 -0.36 -3.90
C LEU A 322 -23.86 0.54 -4.14
N SER A 323 -24.65 0.22 -5.17
CA SER A 323 -25.88 0.96 -5.47
C SER A 323 -26.83 0.99 -4.27
N GLY A 324 -27.22 2.20 -3.87
CA GLY A 324 -28.08 2.46 -2.71
C GLY A 324 -27.31 2.81 -1.43
N ALA A 325 -26.00 2.57 -1.39
CA ALA A 325 -25.15 2.96 -0.28
C ALA A 325 -24.65 4.40 -0.42
N THR A 326 -24.40 5.05 0.72
CA THR A 326 -23.72 6.34 0.81
C THR A 326 -22.32 6.13 1.38
N GLU A 327 -21.31 6.77 0.80
CA GLU A 327 -19.93 6.74 1.31
C GLU A 327 -19.73 7.77 2.43
N PHE A 328 -19.01 7.35 3.49
CA PHE A 328 -18.65 8.15 4.65
C PHE A 328 -17.14 8.09 4.86
N ASN A 329 -16.54 9.26 5.13
CA ASN A 329 -15.11 9.41 5.33
C ASN A 329 -14.86 9.96 6.74
N ASP A 330 -14.09 9.24 7.56
CA ASP A 330 -13.62 9.71 8.87
C ASP A 330 -12.14 10.06 8.79
N THR A 331 -11.87 11.37 8.66
CA THR A 331 -10.50 11.88 8.59
C THR A 331 -9.76 11.78 9.93
N THR A 332 -10.44 11.53 11.04
CA THR A 332 -9.81 11.39 12.37
C THR A 332 -9.16 10.02 12.52
N THR A 333 -9.86 8.97 12.11
CA THR A 333 -9.32 7.60 12.07
C THR A 333 -8.52 7.32 10.80
N GLY A 334 -8.69 8.14 9.76
CA GLY A 334 -8.09 7.93 8.45
C GLY A 334 -8.69 6.71 7.76
N SER A 335 -10.02 6.62 7.77
CA SER A 335 -10.75 5.45 7.28
C SER A 335 -12.10 5.83 6.66
N SER A 336 -12.70 4.90 5.92
CA SER A 336 -13.97 5.11 5.23
C SER A 336 -14.80 3.84 5.13
N TYR A 337 -16.09 4.04 4.92
CA TYR A 337 -17.04 2.95 4.66
C TYR A 337 -18.21 3.47 3.83
N SER A 338 -18.98 2.56 3.23
CA SER A 338 -20.30 2.87 2.71
C SER A 338 -21.38 2.17 3.52
N TYR A 339 -22.58 2.77 3.58
CA TYR A 339 -23.72 2.20 4.28
C TYR A 339 -25.00 2.35 3.46
N ASP A 340 -25.73 1.24 3.30
CA ASP A 340 -27.09 1.18 2.75
C ASP A 340 -28.08 1.01 3.92
N PRO A 341 -28.90 2.04 4.26
CA PRO A 341 -29.83 1.96 5.39
C PRO A 341 -31.05 1.08 5.12
N VAL A 342 -31.35 0.76 3.85
CA VAL A 342 -32.47 -0.12 3.49
C VAL A 342 -32.06 -1.57 3.66
N LYS A 343 -30.87 -1.93 3.17
CA LYS A 343 -30.31 -3.28 3.34
C LYS A 343 -29.67 -3.51 4.71
N LYS A 344 -29.37 -2.41 5.44
CA LYS A 344 -28.54 -2.42 6.65
C LYS A 344 -27.20 -3.09 6.41
N GLN A 345 -26.57 -2.71 5.30
CA GLN A 345 -25.30 -3.25 4.84
C GLN A 345 -24.23 -2.17 4.97
N LEU A 346 -23.18 -2.48 5.71
CA LEU A 346 -21.96 -1.69 5.79
C LEU A 346 -20.87 -2.35 4.94
N VAL A 347 -20.05 -1.56 4.25
CA VAL A 347 -18.82 -2.02 3.59
C VAL A 347 -17.68 -1.08 3.97
N SER A 348 -16.68 -1.55 4.72
CA SER A 348 -15.47 -0.76 5.06
C SER A 348 -14.42 -0.94 3.97
N TYR A 349 -13.91 0.16 3.40
CA TYR A 349 -12.91 0.18 2.32
C TYR A 349 -12.26 1.57 2.27
N ASP A 350 -11.10 1.69 1.62
CA ASP A 350 -10.48 3.00 1.39
C ASP A 350 -11.15 3.72 0.20
N SER A 351 -11.69 4.91 0.45
CA SER A 351 -12.10 5.83 -0.61
C SER A 351 -10.89 6.55 -1.22
N LEU A 352 -11.11 7.29 -2.30
CA LEU A 352 -10.08 8.20 -2.85
C LEU A 352 -9.63 9.26 -1.83
N VAL A 353 -10.51 9.70 -0.93
CA VAL A 353 -10.17 10.69 0.10
C VAL A 353 -9.21 10.08 1.12
N VAL A 354 -9.53 8.86 1.59
CA VAL A 354 -8.72 8.14 2.57
C VAL A 354 -7.39 7.69 1.98
N ALA A 355 -7.37 7.20 0.74
CA ALA A 355 -6.13 6.85 0.05
C ALA A 355 -5.17 8.06 -0.02
N LYS A 356 -5.68 9.25 -0.35
CA LYS A 356 -4.88 10.49 -0.37
C LYS A 356 -4.41 10.90 1.04
N GLN A 357 -5.24 10.70 2.06
CA GLN A 357 -4.85 10.93 3.44
C GLN A 357 -3.72 9.97 3.88
N LYS A 358 -3.82 8.69 3.53
CA LYS A 358 -2.77 7.69 3.79
C LYS A 358 -1.47 8.04 3.07
N ALA A 359 -1.53 8.54 1.83
CA ALA A 359 -0.37 9.06 1.12
C ALA A 359 0.30 10.23 1.86
N ALA A 360 -0.48 11.21 2.31
CA ALA A 360 0.05 12.32 3.10
C ALA A 360 0.66 11.86 4.44
N TRP A 361 0.05 10.85 5.07
CA TRP A 361 0.57 10.27 6.30
C TRP A 361 1.90 9.50 6.07
N ILE A 362 2.03 8.76 4.96
CA ILE A 362 3.29 8.15 4.52
C ILE A 362 4.39 9.22 4.41
N GLN A 363 4.10 10.37 3.77
CA GLN A 363 5.05 11.47 3.66
C GLN A 363 5.42 12.06 5.02
N GLN A 364 4.42 12.32 5.87
CA GLN A 364 4.61 12.91 7.19
C GLN A 364 5.47 12.02 8.10
N LYS A 365 5.24 10.72 8.07
CA LYS A 365 5.99 9.74 8.88
C LYS A 365 7.36 9.40 8.28
N GLY A 366 7.58 9.65 6.99
CA GLY A 366 8.76 9.19 6.29
C GLY A 366 8.75 7.67 6.07
N LEU A 367 7.57 7.09 5.78
CA LEU A 367 7.45 5.68 5.44
C LEU A 367 8.04 5.36 4.07
N GLY A 368 8.36 4.10 3.84
CA GLY A 368 9.00 3.60 2.62
C GLY A 368 8.12 3.63 1.37
N GLY A 369 6.81 3.87 1.49
CA GLY A 369 5.88 3.97 0.37
C GLY A 369 4.53 3.28 0.62
N GLY A 370 3.82 2.92 -0.46
CA GLY A 370 2.54 2.22 -0.44
C GLY A 370 2.59 0.85 -1.10
N MET A 371 1.84 -0.10 -0.55
CA MET A 371 1.62 -1.46 -1.07
C MET A 371 0.11 -1.71 -1.23
N TRP A 372 -0.30 -2.52 -2.22
CA TRP A 372 -1.72 -2.87 -2.43
C TRP A 372 -1.99 -4.36 -2.60
N TRP A 373 -3.05 -4.82 -1.94
CA TRP A 373 -3.69 -6.12 -2.15
C TRP A 373 -5.12 -5.93 -2.69
N GLU A 374 -5.48 -6.36 -3.90
CA GLU A 374 -4.59 -6.78 -4.99
C GLU A 374 -4.97 -6.10 -6.30
N SER A 375 -4.03 -6.08 -7.26
CA SER A 375 -4.05 -5.21 -8.44
C SER A 375 -5.31 -5.29 -9.31
N SER A 376 -6.02 -6.42 -9.35
CA SER A 376 -7.19 -6.58 -10.23
C SER A 376 -8.41 -5.78 -9.80
N ALA A 377 -8.43 -5.33 -8.54
CA ALA A 377 -9.60 -4.74 -7.91
C ALA A 377 -9.60 -3.21 -7.91
N ASP A 378 -8.49 -2.56 -8.31
CA ASP A 378 -8.38 -1.10 -8.35
C ASP A 378 -9.31 -0.46 -9.39
N GLY A 379 -9.65 0.81 -9.16
CA GLY A 379 -10.28 1.66 -10.16
C GLY A 379 -9.32 2.04 -11.29
N VAL A 380 -9.85 2.66 -12.34
CA VAL A 380 -9.05 3.16 -13.48
C VAL A 380 -9.03 4.69 -13.52
N GLY A 381 -7.91 5.26 -14.00
CA GLY A 381 -7.74 6.71 -14.12
C GLY A 381 -7.96 7.42 -12.79
N ASN A 382 -8.80 8.46 -12.77
CA ASN A 382 -9.07 9.25 -11.56
C ASN A 382 -9.77 8.48 -10.43
N ASN A 383 -10.25 7.25 -10.70
CA ASN A 383 -10.84 6.37 -9.69
C ASN A 383 -9.83 5.36 -9.11
N SER A 384 -8.59 5.33 -9.62
CA SER A 384 -7.54 4.45 -9.10
C SER A 384 -7.00 4.96 -7.76
N LEU A 385 -6.99 4.08 -6.75
CA LEU A 385 -6.35 4.35 -5.47
C LEU A 385 -4.82 4.33 -5.61
N ILE A 386 -4.27 3.39 -6.40
CA ILE A 386 -2.83 3.32 -6.67
C ILE A 386 -2.36 4.65 -7.27
N GLN A 387 -3.01 5.10 -8.34
CA GLN A 387 -2.65 6.35 -9.01
C GLN A 387 -2.80 7.55 -8.06
N SER A 388 -3.88 7.62 -7.28
CA SER A 388 -4.11 8.73 -6.34
C SER A 388 -3.03 8.86 -5.27
N VAL A 389 -2.52 7.73 -4.76
CA VAL A 389 -1.41 7.71 -3.81
C VAL A 389 -0.09 8.06 -4.51
N VAL A 390 0.16 7.45 -5.67
CA VAL A 390 1.40 7.67 -6.43
C VAL A 390 1.55 9.11 -6.89
N ASP A 391 0.47 9.77 -7.29
CA ASP A 391 0.52 11.18 -7.73
C ASP A 391 0.91 12.11 -6.55
N ILE A 392 0.59 11.75 -5.30
CA ILE A 392 1.04 12.46 -4.10
C ILE A 392 2.48 12.12 -3.74
N LEU A 393 2.83 10.83 -3.70
CA LEU A 393 4.14 10.36 -3.28
C LEU A 393 5.23 10.69 -4.31
N GLY A 394 4.94 10.44 -5.59
CA GLY A 394 5.84 10.67 -6.72
C GLY A 394 5.98 12.14 -7.11
N GLY A 395 5.01 13.00 -6.77
CA GLY A 395 4.96 14.38 -7.25
C GLY A 395 4.65 14.48 -8.75
N GLU A 396 4.55 15.70 -9.27
CA GLU A 396 4.12 15.96 -10.66
C GLU A 396 5.03 15.34 -11.73
N ASP A 397 6.31 15.15 -11.42
CA ASP A 397 7.32 14.58 -12.33
C ASP A 397 7.71 13.13 -11.99
N GLY A 398 7.07 12.53 -10.98
CA GLY A 398 7.38 11.17 -10.51
C GLY A 398 8.71 11.04 -9.75
N SER A 399 9.40 12.15 -9.47
CA SER A 399 10.73 12.15 -8.83
C SER A 399 10.73 11.66 -7.37
N GLY A 400 9.57 11.61 -6.72
CA GLY A 400 9.42 11.05 -5.37
C GLY A 400 9.35 9.51 -5.36
N LEU A 401 9.24 8.84 -6.51
CA LEU A 401 9.37 7.39 -6.56
C LEU A 401 10.83 6.99 -6.62
N GLY A 402 11.21 5.98 -5.84
CA GLY A 402 12.57 5.46 -5.81
C GLY A 402 13.01 4.93 -7.18
N THR A 403 14.17 5.37 -7.65
CA THR A 403 14.74 4.94 -8.93
C THR A 403 15.87 3.92 -8.71
N SER A 404 15.68 2.69 -9.18
CA SER A 404 16.73 1.68 -9.28
C SER A 404 16.47 0.80 -10.50
N PRO A 405 17.42 0.63 -11.42
CA PRO A 405 17.20 -0.16 -12.62
C PRO A 405 16.98 -1.64 -12.28
N ASN A 406 15.99 -2.27 -12.89
CA ASN A 406 15.74 -3.70 -12.81
C ASN A 406 16.79 -4.53 -13.57
N GLN A 407 16.79 -5.84 -13.32
CA GLN A 407 17.62 -6.80 -14.06
C GLN A 407 16.88 -7.36 -15.28
N LEU A 408 17.56 -7.39 -16.43
CA LEU A 408 17.05 -7.98 -17.68
C LEU A 408 17.92 -9.15 -18.19
N SER A 409 19.14 -9.32 -17.66
CA SER A 409 20.08 -10.32 -18.13
C SER A 409 20.09 -11.55 -17.23
N TYR A 410 19.53 -12.66 -17.72
CA TYR A 410 19.46 -13.96 -17.03
C TYR A 410 20.18 -15.04 -17.86
N PRO A 411 21.52 -15.00 -17.99
CA PRO A 411 22.24 -15.83 -18.95
C PRO A 411 22.19 -17.34 -18.64
N GLY A 412 21.93 -17.70 -17.37
CA GLY A 412 21.83 -19.08 -16.91
C GLY A 412 20.42 -19.65 -16.88
N CYS A 413 19.39 -18.92 -17.33
CA CYS A 413 18.02 -19.42 -17.25
C CYS A 413 17.74 -20.57 -18.23
N THR A 414 16.79 -21.42 -17.89
CA THR A 414 16.40 -22.57 -18.71
C THR A 414 15.67 -22.18 -20.00
N TYR A 415 14.98 -21.05 -20.02
CA TYR A 415 14.17 -20.59 -21.15
C TYR A 415 15.00 -19.84 -22.21
N ASP A 416 14.95 -20.31 -23.45
CA ASP A 416 15.73 -19.80 -24.58
C ASP A 416 15.35 -18.38 -24.97
N ASN A 417 14.04 -18.09 -25.06
CA ASN A 417 13.56 -16.74 -25.36
C ASN A 417 13.93 -15.72 -24.25
N LEU A 418 13.88 -16.09 -22.97
CA LEU A 418 14.28 -15.22 -21.86
C LEU A 418 15.79 -14.96 -21.87
N LYS A 419 16.63 -15.98 -22.10
CA LYS A 419 18.09 -15.79 -22.29
C LYS A 419 18.40 -14.81 -23.41
N ALA A 420 17.62 -14.85 -24.49
CA ALA A 420 17.74 -13.94 -25.63
C ALA A 420 17.12 -12.54 -25.37
N GLY A 421 16.61 -12.30 -24.16
CA GLY A 421 16.00 -11.03 -23.76
C GLY A 421 14.62 -10.79 -24.34
N ILE A 422 13.87 -11.87 -24.64
CA ILE A 422 12.56 -11.90 -25.31
C ILE A 422 12.55 -10.94 -26.50
N PRO A 423 13.22 -11.29 -27.61
CA PRO A 423 13.34 -10.43 -28.76
C PRO A 423 11.94 -10.09 -29.29
N VAL A 424 11.72 -8.83 -29.62
CA VAL A 424 10.43 -8.37 -30.14
C VAL A 424 10.26 -8.99 -31.53
N SER A 425 9.40 -10.00 -31.67
CA SER A 425 8.85 -10.36 -32.97
C SER A 425 7.94 -9.20 -33.41
N ASN A 426 8.07 -8.75 -34.66
CA ASN A 426 7.45 -7.56 -35.28
C ASN A 426 6.24 -6.95 -34.53
N PRO A 427 6.24 -5.64 -34.24
CA PRO A 427 5.17 -5.01 -33.46
C PRO A 427 3.81 -5.19 -34.14
N VAL A 428 2.88 -5.82 -33.43
CA VAL A 428 1.44 -5.63 -33.66
C VAL A 428 1.15 -4.15 -33.33
N PRO A 429 0.43 -3.39 -34.17
CA PRO A 429 0.23 -1.97 -33.93
C PRO A 429 -0.43 -1.73 -32.57
N ALA A 430 0.18 -0.88 -31.77
CA ALA A 430 -0.44 -0.34 -30.57
C ALA A 430 -1.83 0.21 -30.93
N ALA A 431 -2.84 -0.13 -30.12
CA ALA A 431 -4.14 0.49 -30.20
C ALA A 431 -3.95 2.02 -30.10
N ALA A 432 -4.24 2.72 -31.20
CA ALA A 432 -4.07 4.15 -31.28
C ALA A 432 -5.00 4.81 -30.26
N SER A 433 -4.39 5.66 -29.43
CA SER A 433 -5.07 6.69 -28.67
C SER A 433 -5.99 7.50 -29.59
N SER A 434 -7.23 7.65 -29.16
CA SER A 434 -8.24 8.46 -29.82
C SER A 434 -7.75 9.90 -29.98
N SER A 435 -7.54 10.35 -31.21
CA SER A 435 -7.46 11.77 -31.52
C SER A 435 -7.87 12.09 -32.96
N SER A 436 -8.81 13.02 -33.05
CA SER A 436 -9.19 13.87 -34.19
C SER A 436 -9.82 13.21 -35.44
N ILE A 437 -11.13 13.47 -35.58
CA ILE A 437 -11.87 13.44 -36.84
C ILE A 437 -11.32 14.57 -37.73
N GLY A 438 -10.56 14.21 -38.76
CA GLY A 438 -10.16 15.07 -39.85
C GLY A 438 -10.79 14.58 -41.14
N SER A 439 -11.75 15.35 -41.66
CA SER A 439 -12.43 15.16 -42.95
C SER A 439 -11.44 15.07 -44.12
N LEU A 440 -11.65 14.11 -45.02
CA LEU A 440 -11.33 14.27 -46.45
C LEU A 440 -12.10 13.24 -47.28
N GLU A 441 -12.97 13.77 -48.14
CA GLU A 441 -13.62 13.08 -49.25
C GLU A 441 -12.58 12.61 -50.28
N SER A 442 -12.76 11.40 -50.83
CA SER A 442 -12.75 11.17 -52.28
C SER A 442 -13.15 9.74 -52.61
N CYS A 443 -14.14 9.61 -53.49
CA CYS A 443 -14.52 8.40 -54.21
C CYS A 443 -13.33 7.82 -55.00
N VAL A 444 -13.31 6.50 -55.27
CA VAL A 444 -13.25 5.88 -56.61
C VAL A 444 -13.60 4.37 -56.54
N THR A 445 -14.51 4.02 -57.45
CA THR A 445 -15.06 2.77 -58.01
C THR A 445 -14.42 1.39 -57.80
N ALA A 446 -15.32 0.41 -57.68
CA ALA A 446 -15.13 -1.03 -57.82
C ALA A 446 -14.87 -1.50 -59.27
N SER A 447 -14.16 -2.62 -59.42
CA SER A 447 -14.34 -3.57 -60.53
C SER A 447 -13.71 -4.94 -60.20
N SER A 448 -14.56 -5.98 -60.12
CA SER A 448 -14.17 -7.41 -60.19
C SER A 448 -13.90 -7.83 -61.64
N PRO A 449 -13.32 -9.03 -61.89
CA PRO A 449 -14.21 -10.08 -62.39
C PRO A 449 -13.88 -11.56 -62.01
N SER A 450 -14.97 -12.34 -61.88
CA SER A 450 -15.26 -13.69 -62.46
C SER A 450 -14.33 -14.88 -62.13
N GLY A 451 -14.76 -15.97 -61.46
CA GLY A 451 -15.69 -17.05 -61.89
C GLY A 451 -14.96 -18.40 -61.62
N ALA A 452 -15.52 -19.57 -61.29
CA ALA A 452 -16.84 -20.18 -61.41
C ALA A 452 -16.96 -21.39 -60.44
N LEU A 453 -18.19 -21.79 -60.12
CA LEU A 453 -18.58 -23.09 -59.55
C LEU A 453 -18.90 -24.08 -60.70
N PRO A 454 -18.84 -25.42 -60.46
CA PRO A 454 -20.10 -26.14 -60.25
C PRO A 454 -20.06 -27.31 -59.24
N THR A 455 -21.27 -27.74 -58.95
CA THR A 455 -21.85 -28.65 -57.96
C THR A 455 -21.79 -30.15 -58.29
N ASN A 456 -21.88 -31.00 -57.24
CA ASN A 456 -22.72 -32.21 -57.07
C ASN A 456 -21.93 -33.26 -56.23
N ASP A 457 -22.24 -33.57 -54.96
CA ASP A 457 -23.42 -34.20 -54.32
C ASP A 457 -23.28 -35.73 -54.15
N VAL A 458 -23.78 -36.22 -53.00
CA VAL A 458 -24.20 -37.59 -52.63
C VAL A 458 -23.30 -38.49 -51.70
N SER A 459 -23.76 -38.56 -50.44
CA SER A 459 -24.04 -39.75 -49.56
C SER A 459 -22.92 -40.38 -48.70
N SER A 460 -22.93 -40.14 -47.37
CA SER A 460 -23.49 -40.98 -46.26
C SER A 460 -22.44 -41.94 -45.66
N THR A 461 -22.20 -42.04 -44.33
CA THR A 461 -23.13 -42.55 -43.29
C THR A 461 -22.54 -42.47 -41.85
N PHE A 462 -23.40 -42.15 -40.86
CA PHE A 462 -23.52 -42.66 -39.46
C PHE A 462 -22.38 -42.44 -38.42
N SER A 463 -22.56 -42.13 -37.12
CA SER A 463 -23.72 -41.95 -36.19
C SER A 463 -23.29 -41.10 -34.98
N VAL A 464 -24.19 -40.32 -34.38
CA VAL A 464 -24.11 -39.90 -32.95
C VAL A 464 -25.48 -40.15 -32.33
N SER A 465 -25.50 -40.82 -31.18
CA SER A 465 -26.70 -41.13 -30.41
C SER A 465 -26.52 -40.72 -28.94
N THR A 466 -27.35 -39.78 -28.49
CA THR A 466 -27.73 -39.54 -27.08
C THR A 466 -28.77 -40.57 -26.64
N PRO A 467 -28.91 -40.92 -25.33
CA PRO A 467 -30.07 -40.37 -24.58
C PRO A 467 -29.97 -40.30 -23.01
N THR A 468 -30.62 -39.25 -22.45
CA THR A 468 -31.49 -39.08 -21.24
C THR A 468 -31.40 -39.90 -19.93
N ASP A 469 -31.41 -39.15 -18.81
CA ASP A 469 -32.10 -39.21 -17.48
C ASP A 469 -32.38 -40.49 -16.63
N ALA A 470 -31.80 -40.46 -15.40
CA ALA A 470 -32.26 -40.84 -14.03
C ALA A 470 -32.59 -42.33 -13.67
N PRO A 471 -32.61 -42.79 -12.37
CA PRO A 471 -32.46 -42.10 -11.06
C PRO A 471 -31.63 -42.85 -9.93
N ILE A 472 -31.57 -42.26 -8.71
CA ILE A 472 -31.49 -42.88 -7.33
C ILE A 472 -30.20 -42.78 -6.46
N SER A 473 -30.44 -42.26 -5.23
CA SER A 473 -29.87 -42.52 -3.87
C SER A 473 -28.63 -41.76 -3.34
N THR A 474 -28.95 -40.78 -2.50
CA THR A 474 -28.36 -40.36 -1.22
C THR A 474 -27.21 -41.18 -0.61
N GLN A 475 -26.12 -40.49 -0.25
CA GLN A 475 -25.44 -40.61 1.05
C GLN A 475 -24.88 -39.22 1.43
N ASN A 476 -25.42 -38.68 2.53
CA ASN A 476 -24.86 -37.54 3.26
C ASN A 476 -23.54 -37.96 3.92
N SER A 477 -22.56 -37.06 3.95
CA SER A 477 -21.49 -37.12 4.96
C SER A 477 -21.05 -35.69 5.29
N ALA A 478 -21.84 -35.07 6.17
CA ALA A 478 -21.37 -33.99 7.02
C ALA A 478 -20.38 -34.58 8.03
N ILE A 479 -19.16 -34.07 8.07
CA ILE A 479 -18.24 -34.33 9.18
C ILE A 479 -18.42 -33.18 10.18
N SER A 480 -19.25 -33.47 11.18
CA SER A 480 -19.33 -32.73 12.42
C SER A 480 -18.21 -33.22 13.34
N SER A 481 -17.27 -32.35 13.70
CA SER A 481 -16.32 -32.62 14.77
C SER A 481 -16.93 -32.18 16.10
N ILE A 482 -17.44 -33.16 16.83
CA ILE A 482 -17.80 -33.09 18.24
C ILE A 482 -16.48 -33.03 19.04
N LEU A 483 -16.25 -31.93 19.77
CA LEU A 483 -15.40 -31.92 20.95
C LEU A 483 -16.25 -31.61 22.17
N THR A 484 -16.20 -32.57 23.10
CA THR A 484 -16.90 -32.64 24.37
C THR A 484 -16.34 -31.65 25.38
N ASN A 485 -17.21 -30.83 25.96
CA ASN A 485 -16.99 -30.19 27.27
C ASN A 485 -17.17 -31.22 28.39
N PRO A 486 -16.48 -31.00 29.52
CA PRO A 486 -17.12 -31.31 30.80
C PRO A 486 -17.03 -30.15 31.81
N SER A 487 -18.16 -29.97 32.51
CA SER A 487 -18.31 -29.50 33.91
C SER A 487 -18.55 -28.02 34.20
N ASP A 488 -19.82 -27.63 34.10
CA ASP A 488 -20.70 -27.23 35.23
C ASP A 488 -20.12 -26.35 36.36
N THR A 489 -20.65 -25.13 36.50
CA THR A 489 -21.09 -24.58 37.80
C THR A 489 -22.13 -23.47 37.62
N GLN A 490 -23.12 -23.49 38.51
CA GLN A 490 -24.42 -22.82 38.47
C GLN A 490 -24.39 -21.30 38.79
N LYS A 491 -25.34 -20.57 38.16
CA LYS A 491 -26.22 -19.44 38.61
C LYS A 491 -25.93 -18.75 39.98
N PRO A 492 -26.33 -17.47 40.22
CA PRO A 492 -27.62 -16.90 39.78
C PRO A 492 -27.67 -15.42 39.33
N SER A 493 -28.73 -15.19 38.54
CA SER A 493 -29.51 -13.97 38.29
C SER A 493 -29.59 -12.94 39.43
N VAL A 494 -29.45 -11.66 39.07
CA VAL A 494 -30.10 -10.53 39.74
C VAL A 494 -30.73 -9.60 38.70
N SER A 495 -32.06 -9.60 38.68
CA SER A 495 -32.93 -8.56 38.16
C SER A 495 -33.04 -7.44 39.20
N SER A 496 -32.98 -6.16 38.82
CA SER A 496 -33.92 -5.11 39.29
C SER A 496 -33.55 -3.67 38.88
N ILE A 497 -34.59 -2.93 38.43
CA ILE A 497 -34.88 -1.49 38.70
C ILE A 497 -33.99 -0.47 37.96
N SER A 498 -34.46 0.60 37.30
CA SER A 498 -35.79 1.21 37.10
C SER A 498 -35.71 2.28 36.01
N SER A 499 -36.81 2.39 35.27
CA SER A 499 -37.41 3.58 34.66
C SER A 499 -36.78 4.95 34.93
N ILE A 500 -36.48 5.68 33.85
CA ILE A 500 -36.66 7.13 33.77
C ILE A 500 -37.53 7.42 32.54
N GLU A 501 -38.75 7.84 32.81
CA GLU A 501 -39.66 8.47 31.85
C GLU A 501 -39.04 9.79 31.37
N SER A 502 -39.05 10.04 30.07
CA SER A 502 -39.01 11.39 29.53
C SER A 502 -40.25 11.62 28.68
N THR A 503 -41.03 12.58 29.15
CA THR A 503 -42.34 12.98 28.65
C THR A 503 -42.19 13.67 27.30
N THR A 504 -42.93 13.18 26.31
CA THR A 504 -43.22 13.90 25.07
C THR A 504 -44.20 15.04 25.37
N THR A 505 -43.88 16.24 24.90
CA THR A 505 -44.86 17.29 24.63
C THR A 505 -44.78 17.63 23.15
N THR A 506 -45.84 17.29 22.45
CA THR A 506 -46.20 17.82 21.14
C THR A 506 -46.82 19.19 21.32
N ASP A 507 -46.34 20.19 20.58
CA ASP A 507 -47.23 21.24 20.10
C ASP A 507 -46.86 21.63 18.66
N SER A 508 -47.90 21.95 17.91
CA SER A 508 -47.96 22.12 16.48
C SER A 508 -47.93 23.60 16.07
N ASP A 509 -47.30 23.85 14.92
CA ASP A 509 -47.72 24.76 13.84
C ASP A 509 -47.02 26.15 13.67
N GLN A 510 -46.73 26.41 12.38
CA GLN A 510 -46.49 27.69 11.66
C GLN A 510 -45.07 28.31 11.50
N THR A 511 -44.47 28.01 10.33
CA THR A 511 -43.88 28.92 9.29
C THR A 511 -42.77 29.97 9.62
N SER A 512 -41.52 29.69 9.23
CA SER A 512 -40.55 30.52 8.45
C SER A 512 -39.11 29.97 8.62
N PRO A 513 -38.21 30.04 7.61
CA PRO A 513 -36.89 29.40 7.70
C PRO A 513 -35.92 30.24 8.52
N SER A 514 -35.69 29.86 9.78
CA SER A 514 -34.53 30.32 10.54
C SER A 514 -33.32 29.43 10.22
N GLN A 515 -32.32 29.99 9.57
CA GLN A 515 -31.01 29.37 9.38
C GLN A 515 -30.37 29.06 10.74
N PHE A 516 -30.05 27.80 11.00
CA PHE A 516 -29.24 27.39 12.15
C PHE A 516 -27.78 27.32 11.73
N THR A 517 -26.96 28.28 12.15
CA THR A 517 -25.51 28.14 12.23
C THR A 517 -25.16 27.40 13.53
N ASN A 518 -24.72 26.14 13.42
CA ASN A 518 -24.11 25.45 14.56
C ASN A 518 -22.64 25.88 14.67
N THR A 519 -22.34 26.72 15.67
CA THR A 519 -20.96 27.03 16.06
C THR A 519 -20.53 26.03 17.12
N VAL A 520 -19.59 25.14 16.82
CA VAL A 520 -18.93 24.29 17.82
C VAL A 520 -17.70 25.05 18.34
N VAL A 521 -17.68 25.38 19.64
CA VAL A 521 -16.53 25.99 20.31
C VAL A 521 -15.83 24.89 21.11
N VAL A 522 -14.59 24.56 20.74
CA VAL A 522 -13.70 23.71 21.56
C VAL A 522 -12.76 24.64 22.33
N PRO A 523 -12.61 24.53 23.66
CA PRO A 523 -11.63 25.34 24.38
C PRO A 523 -10.21 24.85 24.06
N GLY A 524 -9.36 25.74 23.56
CA GLY A 524 -7.92 25.49 23.50
C GLY A 524 -7.31 25.52 24.91
N GLN A 525 -6.42 24.57 25.21
CA GLN A 525 -5.51 24.71 26.35
C GLN A 525 -4.61 25.94 26.14
N ASP A 526 -4.29 26.62 27.24
CA ASP A 526 -3.27 27.69 27.32
C ASP A 526 -3.60 29.05 26.69
N GLY A 527 -4.87 29.46 26.70
CA GLY A 527 -5.22 30.89 26.71
C GLY A 527 -4.92 31.68 25.43
N VAL A 528 -4.75 31.02 24.28
CA VAL A 528 -4.61 31.66 22.96
C VAL A 528 -5.88 31.43 22.11
N PRO A 529 -6.52 32.46 21.53
CA PRO A 529 -7.68 32.28 20.64
C PRO A 529 -7.24 31.66 19.29
N GLY A 530 -7.75 30.47 18.96
CA GLY A 530 -7.56 29.79 17.67
C GLY A 530 -8.39 30.40 16.53
N CYS A 531 -7.89 30.29 15.30
CA CYS A 531 -8.57 30.75 14.08
C CYS A 531 -9.77 29.85 13.73
N ALA A 532 -10.87 30.47 13.27
CA ALA A 532 -12.07 29.79 12.76
C ALA A 532 -12.06 29.77 11.22
N TYR A 533 -12.58 28.71 10.60
CA TYR A 533 -12.88 28.64 9.17
C TYR A 533 -14.39 28.62 8.94
N VAL A 534 -14.86 29.22 7.83
CA VAL A 534 -16.27 29.22 7.39
C VAL A 534 -16.34 28.57 6.01
N LEU A 535 -17.20 27.56 5.85
CA LEU A 535 -17.63 27.05 4.54
C LEU A 535 -18.96 27.74 4.17
N ALA A 536 -19.06 28.26 2.96
CA ALA A 536 -20.33 28.73 2.38
C ALA A 536 -20.61 27.95 1.10
N SER A 537 -21.79 27.35 1.01
CA SER A 537 -22.31 26.66 -0.18
C SER A 537 -23.38 27.50 -0.88
N ASP A 538 -23.40 27.35 -2.20
CA ASP A 538 -24.39 27.76 -3.21
C ASP A 538 -24.46 29.23 -3.65
N LEU A 539 -23.92 29.49 -4.85
CA LEU A 539 -24.47 30.41 -5.87
C LEU A 539 -24.00 29.95 -7.27
N GLU A 540 -24.93 29.93 -8.22
CA GLU A 540 -24.76 29.47 -9.61
C GLU A 540 -23.71 30.28 -10.41
N GLY A 541 -22.88 29.59 -11.21
CA GLY A 541 -22.30 30.10 -12.47
C GLY A 541 -20.95 30.87 -12.43
N SER A 542 -19.95 30.30 -13.14
CA SER A 542 -18.68 30.87 -13.67
C SER A 542 -17.40 30.86 -12.79
N ALA A 543 -16.25 30.70 -13.49
CA ALA A 543 -14.99 30.02 -13.11
C ALA A 543 -14.07 30.69 -12.07
N LEU A 544 -13.25 29.86 -11.38
CA LEU A 544 -12.18 30.28 -10.45
C LEU A 544 -10.77 29.80 -10.92
N CYS A 545 -9.72 30.64 -10.81
CA CYS A 545 -8.31 30.21 -10.81
C CYS A 545 -7.58 30.87 -9.62
N SER A 546 -6.57 30.20 -9.07
CA SER A 546 -5.79 30.61 -7.89
C SER A 546 -4.30 30.77 -8.13
N SER A 547 -3.70 31.80 -7.51
CA SER A 547 -2.26 31.93 -7.26
C SER A 547 -2.03 32.70 -5.96
N ASP A 548 -1.23 32.14 -5.04
CA ASP A 548 -0.88 32.74 -3.74
C ASP A 548 0.12 33.91 -3.85
N TYR A 549 -0.01 34.95 -3.02
CA TYR A 549 1.01 36.00 -2.86
C TYR A 549 1.12 36.49 -1.41
N CYS A 550 2.26 37.06 -1.02
CA CYS A 550 2.48 37.69 0.28
C CYS A 550 2.48 39.22 0.17
N ASN A 551 1.87 39.91 1.14
CA ASN A 551 1.88 41.38 1.25
C ASN A 551 2.84 41.81 2.36
N CYS A 552 3.95 42.42 1.98
CA CYS A 552 4.91 43.01 2.91
C CYS A 552 4.94 44.53 2.73
N GLY A 553 3.95 45.21 3.34
CA GLY A 553 3.93 46.68 3.42
C GLY A 553 3.69 47.40 2.09
N GLY A 554 2.86 46.84 1.20
CA GLY A 554 2.37 47.55 0.00
C GLY A 554 3.17 47.31 -1.29
N THR A 555 4.11 46.37 -1.29
CA THR A 555 4.75 45.87 -2.52
C THR A 555 4.41 44.40 -2.69
N ALA A 556 3.70 44.05 -3.77
CA ALA A 556 3.41 42.65 -4.11
C ALA A 556 4.65 42.04 -4.79
N VAL A 557 5.19 40.96 -4.23
CA VAL A 557 6.27 40.19 -4.85
C VAL A 557 5.69 38.84 -5.27
N PRO A 558 5.89 38.38 -6.53
CA PRO A 558 5.47 37.05 -6.94
C PRO A 558 6.27 36.00 -6.17
N LEU A 559 5.59 35.02 -5.57
CA LEU A 559 6.24 33.78 -5.15
C LEU A 559 6.55 32.97 -6.41
N LEU A 560 7.73 33.25 -7.00
CA LEU A 560 8.34 32.30 -7.90
C LEU A 560 8.77 31.08 -7.08
N THR A 561 8.41 29.93 -7.61
CA THR A 561 8.78 28.58 -7.21
C THR A 561 10.23 28.43 -6.74
N SER A 562 10.43 27.42 -5.90
CA SER A 562 11.70 26.76 -5.53
C SER A 562 12.51 27.34 -4.36
N THR A 563 12.53 26.53 -3.31
CA THR A 563 13.66 26.17 -2.43
C THR A 563 14.55 27.25 -1.76
N VAL A 564 14.81 26.92 -0.50
CA VAL A 564 15.92 27.28 0.40
C VAL A 564 15.77 28.50 1.33
N SER A 565 16.02 28.17 2.60
CA SER A 565 16.69 28.98 3.64
C SER A 565 15.82 29.82 4.56
N SER A 566 15.76 29.32 5.81
CA SER A 566 15.78 30.07 7.06
C SER A 566 16.02 31.58 6.92
N MET A 567 14.93 32.35 6.85
CA MET A 567 14.83 33.72 7.40
C MET A 567 13.35 34.11 7.36
N MET A 568 12.65 34.02 8.49
CA MET A 568 11.36 34.69 8.64
C MET A 568 11.60 36.20 8.56
N VAL A 569 10.92 36.88 7.63
CA VAL A 569 10.85 38.35 7.62
C VAL A 569 9.90 38.76 8.74
N PRO A 570 10.35 39.53 9.75
CA PRO A 570 9.44 39.97 10.81
C PRO A 570 8.43 40.97 10.23
N ASN A 571 7.14 40.81 10.58
CA ASN A 571 5.99 41.69 10.27
C ASN A 571 5.27 41.52 8.91
N CYS A 572 5.19 40.32 8.31
CA CYS A 572 4.22 40.05 7.23
C CYS A 572 3.04 39.18 7.74
N ASP A 573 1.81 39.52 7.33
CA ASP A 573 0.55 38.89 7.75
C ASP A 573 0.13 37.85 6.68
N TYR A 574 0.17 36.56 7.04
CA TYR A 574 -0.14 35.44 6.14
C TYR A 574 -1.63 35.08 6.26
N LYS A 575 -2.43 35.38 5.23
CA LYS A 575 -3.85 35.04 5.18
C LYS A 575 -4.18 34.28 3.90
N ILE A 576 -4.85 33.13 4.06
CA ILE A 576 -5.31 32.24 2.99
C ILE A 576 -6.81 32.50 2.73
N GLN A 577 -7.21 32.29 1.47
CA GLN A 577 -8.57 32.00 0.92
C GLN A 577 -9.13 33.11 0.01
N PRO A 578 -10.05 32.82 -0.94
CA PRO A 578 -9.98 31.90 -2.08
C PRO A 578 -10.24 32.68 -3.40
N THR A 579 -9.67 32.27 -4.53
CA THR A 579 -9.68 33.08 -5.77
C THR A 579 -10.58 32.54 -6.87
N ALA A 580 -11.46 33.38 -7.40
CA ALA A 580 -11.86 33.36 -8.81
C ALA A 580 -11.27 34.53 -9.57
N HIS A 581 -10.92 34.25 -10.81
CA HIS A 581 -10.53 35.22 -11.81
C HIS A 581 -11.68 36.16 -12.21
N SER A 582 -11.40 37.46 -12.31
CA SER A 582 -11.22 38.14 -13.62
C SER A 582 -10.97 39.66 -13.51
N CYS A 583 -9.82 40.08 -14.09
CA CYS A 583 -9.53 41.37 -14.78
C CYS A 583 -9.49 42.70 -13.96
N PRO A 584 -9.06 43.85 -14.54
CA PRO A 584 -7.72 44.23 -15.04
C PRO A 584 -7.17 45.55 -14.40
N PHE A 585 -5.87 45.83 -14.64
CA PHE A 585 -5.07 47.03 -14.34
C PHE A 585 -5.78 48.39 -14.07
N SER A 586 -5.30 49.16 -13.07
CA SER A 586 -4.72 50.53 -13.27
C SER A 586 -4.10 51.17 -12.00
N SER A 587 -2.89 51.71 -12.21
CA SER A 587 -2.19 52.88 -11.62
C SER A 587 -2.32 53.31 -10.14
N ALA A 588 -1.14 53.42 -9.49
CA ALA A 588 -0.84 54.18 -8.25
C ALA A 588 -0.98 55.71 -8.41
N PRO A 589 -0.91 56.49 -7.30
CA PRO A 589 0.39 57.13 -6.98
C PRO A 589 0.72 57.41 -5.47
N SER A 590 2.03 57.31 -5.16
CA SER A 590 2.94 58.17 -4.36
C SER A 590 2.59 58.79 -2.98
N SER A 591 3.47 58.54 -1.98
CA SER A 591 4.42 59.49 -1.28
C SER A 591 4.48 59.46 0.28
N ILE A 592 5.55 58.82 0.84
CA ILE A 592 6.64 59.27 1.80
C ILE A 592 6.30 60.38 2.86
N PRO A 593 6.86 60.50 4.12
CA PRO A 593 8.10 59.92 4.75
C PRO A 593 8.01 59.40 6.23
N PRO A 594 9.15 58.96 6.83
CA PRO A 594 9.25 58.21 8.09
C PRO A 594 9.67 59.06 9.31
N THR A 595 9.51 58.52 10.54
CA THR A 595 10.41 58.88 11.66
C THR A 595 10.52 57.73 12.66
N VAL A 596 11.77 57.30 12.89
CA VAL A 596 12.20 56.35 13.93
C VAL A 596 12.57 57.15 15.17
N THR A 597 12.21 56.66 16.37
CA THR A 597 12.91 57.06 17.60
C THR A 597 13.01 55.86 18.54
N VAL A 598 14.25 55.47 18.83
CA VAL A 598 14.64 54.46 19.82
C VAL A 598 15.02 55.19 21.11
N PHE A 599 14.54 54.71 22.26
CA PHE A 599 15.17 54.97 23.55
C PHE A 599 15.55 53.64 24.20
N ALA A 600 16.82 53.55 24.62
CA ALA A 600 17.36 52.50 25.46
C ALA A 600 17.59 53.05 26.88
N ALA A 601 17.35 52.23 27.91
CA ALA A 601 18.39 51.74 28.84
C ALA A 601 17.85 51.27 30.21
N ALA A 602 18.50 50.20 30.71
CA ALA A 602 18.93 49.92 32.08
C ALA A 602 18.02 49.18 33.10
N ILE A 603 18.31 47.88 33.21
CA ILE A 603 18.61 47.02 34.40
C ILE A 603 18.50 47.65 35.80
N VAL A 604 17.81 46.99 36.76
CA VAL A 604 18.24 46.68 38.16
C VAL A 604 17.50 45.44 38.70
N THR A 605 18.19 44.75 39.63
CA THR A 605 18.17 43.41 40.25
C THR A 605 17.01 42.95 41.18
N CYS A 606 17.00 41.62 41.41
CA CYS A 606 16.15 40.71 42.25
C CYS A 606 15.97 41.08 43.74
N PRO A 607 15.04 40.42 44.50
CA PRO A 607 15.35 39.14 45.20
C PRO A 607 14.17 38.18 45.54
N GLY A 608 14.46 36.87 45.72
CA GLY A 608 13.85 36.08 46.81
C GLY A 608 13.31 34.66 46.53
N CYS A 609 14.20 33.66 46.70
CA CYS A 609 13.95 32.26 47.15
C CYS A 609 13.31 31.26 46.16
N GLU A 610 13.81 30.04 45.93
CA GLU A 610 15.11 29.36 45.99
C GLU A 610 14.90 28.02 45.24
N PRO A 611 15.86 27.49 44.46
CA PRO A 611 15.77 26.20 43.79
C PRO A 611 16.37 25.07 44.65
N PHE A 612 15.72 23.91 44.69
CA PHE A 612 16.31 22.68 45.26
C PHE A 612 17.39 22.13 44.32
N THR A 613 18.64 22.22 44.77
CA THR A 613 19.79 21.46 44.25
C THR A 613 20.05 20.23 45.13
N THR A 614 20.22 19.06 44.53
CA THR A 614 20.96 17.94 45.12
C THR A 614 22.23 17.71 44.30
N TYR A 615 23.39 17.82 44.97
CA TYR A 615 24.70 17.45 44.43
C TYR A 615 25.20 16.16 45.11
N ALA A 616 25.72 15.27 44.24
CA ALA A 616 26.91 14.44 44.36
C ALA A 616 27.09 13.45 45.53
N THR A 617 27.44 12.20 45.18
CA THR A 617 28.83 11.73 45.34
C THR A 617 29.07 10.45 44.53
N SER A 618 30.09 10.48 43.66
CA SER A 618 30.79 9.31 43.15
C SER A 618 31.99 9.00 44.05
N THR A 619 32.18 7.75 44.43
CA THR A 619 33.47 7.22 44.90
C THR A 619 33.75 5.93 44.14
N ALA A 620 34.89 5.87 43.46
CA ALA A 620 35.43 4.68 42.84
C ALA A 620 36.45 4.02 43.78
N SER A 621 36.40 2.69 43.93
CA SER A 621 37.55 1.77 43.86
C SER A 621 37.18 0.34 44.32
N ALA A 622 37.24 -0.61 43.39
CA ALA A 622 37.82 -1.97 43.47
C ALA A 622 37.18 -2.85 42.38
#